data_AF-A0A2X1NAC5-F1
#
_entry.id   AF-A0A2X1NAC5-F1
#
_cell.length_a   1.000
_cell.length_b   1.000
_cell.length_c   1.000
_cell.angle_alpha   90.00
_cell.angle_beta   90.00
_cell.angle_gamma   90.00
#
_symmetry.space_group_name_H-M   'P 1'
#
loop_
_entity.id
_entity.type
_entity.pdbx_description
1 polymer ?
#
loop_
_entity_poly.entity_id
_entity_poly.type
_entity_poly.pdbx_seq_one_letter_code
_entity_poly.pdbx_strand_id
1 'polypeptide(L)'
;MLTWQLAISEVDNELYLRLVANGCGGLFSKDWISLSKIATVLETQPATGFSSGVFRPLFKGASANNAGFLAAVLRSPDICLLEAHPEKLFTHVLYPDWRERLNKLNTISSQENITED
;
A
#
# COMPACT_ATOMS: atom_id res chain seq x y z
N MET A 1 5.62 -0.89 15.34
CA MET A 1 4.61 -1.67 14.57
C MET A 1 3.71 -0.71 13.80
N LEU A 2 3.44 -0.96 12.51
CA LEU A 2 2.47 -0.19 11.73
C LEU A 2 1.15 -0.95 11.72
N THR A 3 0.04 -0.24 11.93
CA THR A 3 -1.31 -0.78 11.81
C THR A 3 -1.97 -0.16 10.59
N TRP A 4 -2.59 -0.98 9.76
CA TRP A 4 -3.27 -0.59 8.53
C TRP A 4 -4.59 -1.34 8.39
N GLN A 5 -5.45 -0.87 7.49
CA GLN A 5 -6.74 -1.47 7.19
C GLN A 5 -7.01 -1.45 5.69
N LEU A 6 -7.80 -2.42 5.25
CA LEU A 6 -8.40 -2.48 3.93
C LEU A 6 -9.92 -2.30 4.05
N ALA A 7 -10.53 -1.66 3.06
CA ALA A 7 -11.98 -1.58 2.93
C ALA A 7 -12.38 -1.43 1.46
N ILE A 8 -13.50 -2.03 1.07
CA ILE A 8 -14.12 -1.74 -0.23
C ILE A 8 -14.98 -0.48 -0.08
N SER A 9 -14.89 0.43 -1.04
CA SER A 9 -15.80 1.57 -1.13
C SER A 9 -17.08 1.16 -1.84
N GLU A 10 -18.23 1.42 -1.22
CA GLU A 10 -19.55 1.16 -1.80
C GLU A 10 -19.85 2.05 -3.03
N VAL A 11 -19.10 3.14 -3.21
CA VAL A 11 -19.33 4.13 -4.26
C VAL A 11 -18.76 3.69 -5.60
N ASP A 12 -17.54 3.14 -5.58
CA ASP A 12 -16.76 2.77 -6.78
C ASP A 12 -16.39 1.28 -6.82
N ASN A 13 -16.74 0.51 -5.78
CA ASN A 13 -16.40 -0.89 -5.61
C ASN A 13 -14.89 -1.17 -5.71
N GLU A 14 -14.06 -0.18 -5.35
CA GLU A 14 -12.61 -0.34 -5.30
C GLU A 14 -12.13 -0.65 -3.89
N LEU A 15 -11.02 -1.40 -3.80
CA LEU A 15 -10.34 -1.66 -2.54
C LEU A 15 -9.43 -0.48 -2.17
N TYR A 16 -9.55 -0.01 -0.93
CA TYR A 16 -8.76 1.08 -0.38
C TYR A 16 -7.90 0.61 0.80
N LEU A 17 -6.73 1.22 0.95
CA LEU A 17 -5.81 1.00 2.06
C LEU A 17 -5.63 2.29 2.85
N ARG A 18 -5.65 2.20 4.18
CA ARG A 18 -5.26 3.31 5.06
C ARG A 18 -4.28 2.88 6.14
N LEU A 19 -3.49 3.84 6.61
CA LEU A 19 -2.71 3.72 7.83
C LEU A 19 -3.60 4.09 9.04
N VAL A 20 -3.50 3.34 10.13
CA VAL A 20 -4.34 3.51 11.34
C VAL A 20 -3.52 3.96 12.54
N ALA A 21 -2.33 3.38 12.70
CA ALA A 21 -1.41 3.72 13.78
C ALA A 21 0.04 3.45 13.37
N ASN A 22 0.96 4.16 13.99
CA ASN A 22 2.36 3.77 14.03
C ASN A 22 2.83 3.72 15.48
N GLY A 23 3.58 2.68 15.83
CA GLY A 23 4.12 2.49 17.17
C GLY A 23 5.38 3.31 17.48
N CYS A 24 5.76 4.26 16.63
CA CYS A 24 7.01 5.01 16.77
C CYS A 24 6.79 6.54 16.90
N GLY A 25 5.53 6.99 17.05
CA GLY A 25 5.17 8.39 17.30
C GLY A 25 5.30 9.34 16.10
N GLY A 26 5.56 8.83 14.90
CA GLY A 26 5.68 9.67 13.70
C GLY A 26 4.34 10.24 13.26
N LEU A 27 4.32 11.41 12.59
CA LEU A 27 3.10 11.88 11.95
C LEU A 27 2.78 11.03 10.71
N PHE A 28 1.51 10.70 10.52
CA PHE A 28 1.02 10.00 9.33
C PHE A 28 -0.41 10.43 9.01
N SER A 29 -0.81 10.24 7.75
CA SER A 29 -2.19 10.46 7.32
C SER A 29 -3.02 9.18 7.49
N LYS A 30 -4.28 9.37 7.90
CA LYS A 30 -5.30 8.31 7.95
C LYS A 30 -6.13 8.26 6.65
N ASP A 31 -5.68 8.94 5.60
CA ASP A 31 -6.33 8.95 4.30
C ASP A 31 -6.49 7.53 3.74
N TRP A 32 -7.63 7.28 3.12
CA TRP A 32 -7.86 6.10 2.29
C TRP A 32 -7.22 6.30 0.92
N ILE A 33 -6.44 5.30 0.48
CA ILE A 33 -5.74 5.29 -0.81
C ILE A 33 -6.25 4.08 -1.60
N SER A 34 -6.85 4.32 -2.76
CA SER A 34 -7.30 3.25 -3.66
C SER A 34 -6.11 2.39 -4.11
N LEU A 35 -6.26 1.08 -4.08
CA LEU A 35 -5.26 0.14 -4.61
C LEU A 35 -5.02 0.36 -6.10
N SER A 36 -6.03 0.79 -6.87
CA SER A 36 -5.90 1.17 -8.27
C SER A 36 -4.84 2.27 -8.47
N LYS A 37 -4.87 3.34 -7.66
CA LYS A 37 -3.83 4.39 -7.72
C LYS A 37 -2.46 3.90 -7.30
N ILE A 38 -2.38 3.00 -6.31
CA ILE A 38 -1.12 2.36 -5.93
C ILE A 38 -0.57 1.58 -7.13
N ALA A 39 -1.41 0.77 -7.78
CA ALA A 39 -1.04 0.00 -8.97
C ALA A 39 -0.52 0.90 -10.09
N THR A 40 -1.19 2.02 -10.39
CA THR A 40 -0.73 2.99 -11.39
C THR A 40 0.67 3.53 -11.08
N VAL A 41 0.98 3.80 -9.80
CA VAL A 41 2.34 4.20 -9.40
C VAL A 41 3.32 3.05 -9.65
N LEU A 42 2.98 1.82 -9.28
CA LEU A 42 3.83 0.64 -9.44
C LEU A 42 4.16 0.32 -10.90
N GLU A 43 3.19 0.48 -11.81
CA GLU A 43 3.36 0.26 -13.26
C GLU A 43 4.46 1.13 -13.88
N THR A 44 4.74 2.29 -13.28
CA THR A 44 5.77 3.22 -13.77
C THR A 44 7.16 2.98 -13.17
N GLN A 45 7.30 2.05 -12.22
CA GLN A 45 8.55 1.85 -11.51
C GLN A 45 9.51 0.90 -12.23
N PRO A 46 10.81 1.19 -12.22
CA PRO A 46 11.79 0.31 -12.82
C PRO A 46 11.98 -0.97 -11.98
N ALA A 47 12.19 -2.09 -12.67
CA ALA A 47 12.51 -3.36 -12.02
C ALA A 47 13.83 -3.32 -11.22
N THR A 48 14.73 -2.39 -11.55
CA THR A 48 16.02 -2.16 -10.84
C THR A 48 15.86 -1.49 -9.46
N GLY A 49 14.63 -1.16 -9.09
CA GLY A 49 14.26 -0.64 -7.79
C GLY A 49 14.09 0.88 -7.72
N PHE A 50 13.35 1.32 -6.71
CA PHE A 50 12.87 2.70 -6.53
C PHE A 50 12.79 3.08 -5.04
N SER A 51 12.74 4.37 -4.74
CA SER A 51 12.57 4.86 -3.36
C SER A 51 11.09 5.00 -2.99
N SER A 52 10.75 5.00 -1.70
CA SER A 52 9.35 5.18 -1.27
C SER A 52 8.76 6.55 -1.66
N GLY A 53 9.61 7.52 -2.06
CA GLY A 53 9.17 8.86 -2.45
C GLY A 53 8.16 8.89 -3.60
N VAL A 54 8.12 7.83 -4.41
CA VAL A 54 7.16 7.66 -5.53
C VAL A 54 5.70 7.67 -5.06
N PHE A 55 5.44 7.33 -3.79
CA PHE A 55 4.08 7.30 -3.23
C PHE A 55 3.61 8.65 -2.68
N ARG A 56 4.49 9.67 -2.60
CA ARG A 56 4.12 10.99 -2.07
C ARG A 56 2.86 11.60 -2.73
N PRO A 57 2.67 11.52 -4.07
CA PRO A 57 1.49 12.07 -4.72
C PRO A 57 0.17 11.41 -4.32
N LEU A 58 0.21 10.22 -3.70
CA LEU A 58 -1.00 9.53 -3.23
C LEU A 58 -1.60 10.16 -1.96
N PHE A 59 -0.83 10.99 -1.26
CA PHE A 59 -1.25 11.60 -0.01
C PHE A 59 -1.58 13.07 -0.19
N LYS A 60 -2.66 13.53 0.45
CA LYS A 60 -3.02 14.96 0.50
C LYS A 60 -2.29 15.69 1.64
N GLY A 61 -1.88 14.96 2.68
CA GLY A 61 -1.24 15.51 3.87
C GLY A 61 0.28 15.70 3.77
N ALA A 62 0.83 16.58 4.63
CA ALA A 62 2.22 17.04 4.59
C ALA A 62 3.26 16.09 5.22
N SER A 63 2.86 14.96 5.84
CA SER A 63 3.86 14.10 6.50
C SER A 63 4.78 13.45 5.48
N ALA A 64 6.07 13.78 5.57
CA ALA A 64 7.12 13.16 4.77
C ALA A 64 7.23 11.64 4.99
N ASN A 65 6.71 11.12 6.11
CA ASN A 65 6.79 9.71 6.48
C ASN A 65 5.75 8.83 5.79
N ASN A 66 4.66 9.41 5.28
CA ASN A 66 3.53 8.67 4.69
C ASN A 66 3.98 7.70 3.59
N ALA A 67 4.85 8.17 2.71
CA ALA A 67 5.35 7.40 1.59
C ALA A 67 6.16 6.18 2.05
N GLY A 68 6.99 6.35 3.08
CA GLY A 68 7.77 5.27 3.69
C GLY A 68 6.89 4.27 4.45
N PHE A 69 5.90 4.75 5.20
CA PHE A 69 4.95 3.89 5.91
C PHE A 69 4.09 3.07 4.95
N LEU A 70 3.61 3.66 3.86
CA LEU A 70 2.91 2.91 2.82
C LEU A 70 3.82 1.84 2.23
N ALA A 71 5.04 2.19 1.85
CA ALA A 71 5.96 1.21 1.28
C ALA A 71 6.32 0.08 2.26
N ALA A 72 6.35 0.35 3.56
CA ALA A 72 6.50 -0.67 4.59
C ALA A 72 5.28 -1.59 4.69
N VAL A 73 4.05 -1.06 4.58
CA VAL A 73 2.83 -1.87 4.50
C VAL A 73 2.81 -2.72 3.22
N LEU A 74 3.20 -2.16 2.07
CA LEU A 74 3.26 -2.91 0.81
C LEU A 74 4.32 -4.04 0.81
N ARG A 75 5.30 -3.97 1.72
CA ARG A 75 6.27 -5.04 1.99
C ARG A 75 5.81 -6.08 3.03
N SER A 76 4.70 -5.83 3.73
CA SER A 76 4.25 -6.75 4.77
C SER A 76 3.89 -8.11 4.16
N PRO A 77 4.02 -9.21 4.92
CA PRO A 77 3.63 -10.54 4.45
C PRO A 77 2.14 -10.63 4.06
N ASP A 78 1.31 -9.74 4.58
CA ASP A 78 -0.13 -9.72 4.29
C ASP A 78 -0.45 -9.08 2.92
N ILE A 79 0.35 -8.10 2.49
CA ILE A 79 0.14 -7.36 1.23
C ILE A 79 1.06 -7.86 0.11
N CYS A 80 2.34 -8.12 0.42
CA CYS A 80 3.34 -8.71 -0.46
C CYS A 80 3.42 -8.10 -1.89
N LEU A 81 3.35 -6.78 -2.06
CA LEU A 81 3.54 -6.18 -3.39
C LEU A 81 4.99 -5.78 -3.66
N LEU A 82 5.75 -5.48 -2.59
CA LEU A 82 7.13 -5.01 -2.66
C LEU A 82 8.08 -5.90 -1.85
N GLU A 83 9.35 -5.88 -2.22
CA GLU A 83 10.46 -6.43 -1.45
C GLU A 83 11.49 -5.35 -1.08
N ALA A 84 12.37 -5.70 -0.15
CA ALA A 84 13.60 -4.96 0.05
C ALA A 84 14.56 -5.22 -1.12
N HIS A 85 15.13 -4.15 -1.69
CA HIS A 85 16.20 -4.35 -2.66
C HIS A 85 17.40 -5.02 -1.96
N PRO A 86 18.00 -6.07 -2.53
CA PRO A 86 19.03 -6.87 -1.86
C PRO A 86 20.29 -6.05 -1.49
N GLU A 87 20.67 -5.10 -2.35
CA GLU A 87 21.91 -4.33 -2.17
C GLU A 87 21.70 -2.87 -1.71
N LYS A 88 20.48 -2.35 -1.77
CA LYS A 88 20.20 -0.90 -1.62
C LYS A 88 19.20 -0.67 -0.49
N LEU A 89 19.73 -0.36 0.69
CA LEU A 89 19.05 -0.31 1.98
C LEU A 89 17.70 0.46 2.00
N PHE A 90 17.57 1.53 1.22
CA PHE A 90 16.39 2.41 1.22
C PHE A 90 15.54 2.33 -0.05
N THR A 91 15.67 1.23 -0.80
CA THR A 91 14.95 1.05 -2.07
C THR A 91 14.16 -0.24 -2.08
N HIS A 92 13.08 -0.23 -2.86
CA HIS A 92 12.11 -1.30 -3.04
C HIS A 92 12.24 -1.88 -4.44
N VAL A 93 11.95 -3.17 -4.57
CA VAL A 93 11.69 -3.81 -5.86
C VAL A 93 10.28 -4.40 -5.84
N LEU A 94 9.69 -4.57 -7.01
CA LEU A 94 8.42 -5.26 -7.16
C LEU A 94 8.65 -6.76 -7.09
N TYR A 95 7.76 -7.50 -6.44
CA TYR A 95 7.70 -8.94 -6.67
C TYR A 95 7.43 -9.22 -8.16
N PRO A 96 8.03 -10.27 -8.78
CA PRO A 96 7.76 -10.59 -10.18
C PRO A 96 6.27 -10.82 -10.49
N ASP A 97 5.53 -11.36 -9.54
CA ASP A 97 4.10 -11.70 -9.60
C ASP A 97 3.20 -10.66 -8.89
N TRP A 98 3.69 -9.44 -8.64
CA TRP A 98 2.95 -8.43 -7.87
C TRP A 98 1.54 -8.14 -8.39
N ARG A 99 1.31 -8.23 -9.72
CA ARG A 99 -0.03 -8.04 -10.33
C ARG A 99 -1.00 -9.14 -9.92
N GLU A 100 -0.53 -10.38 -9.87
CA GLU A 100 -1.35 -11.51 -9.41
C GLU A 100 -1.67 -11.39 -7.93
N ARG A 101 -0.71 -10.92 -7.13
CA ARG A 101 -0.91 -10.64 -5.70
C ARG A 101 -1.92 -9.53 -5.47
N LEU A 102 -1.84 -8.44 -6.25
CA LEU A 102 -2.82 -7.36 -6.23
C LEU A 102 -4.23 -7.85 -6.58
N ASN A 103 -4.36 -8.68 -7.63
CA ASN A 103 -5.65 -9.24 -8.02
C ASN A 103 -6.24 -10.12 -6.92
N LYS A 104 -5.42 -10.93 -6.24
CA LYS A 104 -5.85 -11.73 -5.08
C LYS A 104 -6.38 -10.86 -3.94
N LEU A 105 -5.74 -9.73 -3.65
CA LEU A 105 -6.22 -8.78 -2.63
C LEU A 105 -7.61 -8.25 -2.96
N ASN A 106 -7.85 -7.88 -4.22
CA ASN A 106 -9.17 -7.44 -4.67
C ASN A 106 -10.22 -8.55 -4.50
N THR A 107 -9.89 -9.80 -4.84
CA THR A 107 -10.82 -10.94 -4.71
C THR A 107 -11.14 -11.29 -3.26
N ILE A 108 -10.15 -11.27 -2.35
CA ILE A 108 -10.37 -11.57 -0.93
C ILE A 108 -11.31 -10.53 -0.31
N SER A 109 -11.14 -9.25 -0.63
CA SER A 109 -11.99 -8.19 -0.07
C SER A 109 -13.45 -8.32 -0.53
N SER A 110 -13.72 -8.83 -1.74
CA SER A 110 -15.09 -9.02 -2.25
C SER A 110 -15.86 -10.12 -1.52
N GLN A 111 -15.19 -10.95 -0.71
CA GLN A 111 -15.82 -12.05 0.03
C GLN A 111 -16.23 -11.68 1.46
N GLU A 112 -15.76 -10.55 2.00
CA GLU A 112 -16.15 -10.05 3.33
C GLU A 112 -17.20 -8.93 3.22
N ASN A 113 -18.37 -9.23 2.65
CA ASN A 113 -19.58 -8.47 2.95
C ASN A 113 -20.13 -9.01 4.27
N ILE A 114 -19.66 -8.48 5.40
CA ILE A 114 -20.26 -8.77 6.70
C ILE A 114 -21.60 -8.04 6.72
N THR A 115 -22.68 -8.81 6.57
CA THR A 115 -24.03 -8.39 6.93
C THR A 115 -24.05 -8.07 8.42
N GLU A 116 -24.30 -6.80 8.77
CA GLU A 116 -24.74 -6.43 10.11
C GLU A 116 -26.19 -6.90 10.28
N ASP A 117 -26.41 -7.81 11.24
CA ASP A 117 -27.70 -8.06 11.91
C ASP A 117 -28.03 -6.90 12.88
#